data_AF-A0A524GLK4-F1
#
_entry.id   AF-A0A524GLK4-F1
#
_cell.length_a   1.000
_cell.length_b   1.000
_cell.length_c   1.000
_cell.angle_alpha   90.00
_cell.angle_beta   90.00
_cell.angle_gamma   90.00
#
_symmetry.space_group_name_H-M   'P 1'
#
loop_
_entity.id
_entity.type
_entity.pdbx_description
1 polymer ?
#
loop_
_entity_poly.entity_id
_entity_poly.type
_entity_poly.pdbx_seq_one_letter_code
_entity_poly.pdbx_strand_id
1 'polypeptide(L)'
;MNIRKLSLSLLISFLLSIVACGYGEDNGSPSFYLSGTVITEKIEGDITGPILVMVTNTDDLEKIEEDPNGAIIKVITVDESDLTFRVDLTDEGLKKGDKIYITAFVDNDYSGNIPYPTAGDYVGFYVDMEGLSMAYVLKSGKNDGIEIEISREVFDFDDTTISGMVYGSEGGELTVLAYAGDVTSSDFSKLDTDGIIGYRKLPKDDGPVSYTLDILPYGYDVPVANVYVFAFLDVNENGEVDGGDRIGYYTTEENNLPTLLTVNEGTTEDIGVNFYMDVMEPYGLDISLAGTFTPPFNYNEESPPMFVIVAETDNLDTLFDDPIAAIKYFEKMPPGDFIFDIDLSETDLLPGDDVMVFALWDRDYVAGFPNPTGGDKIGLLQNKESYAFSIELEYGVNPIPAEGYELELTKNVYDSHDFDYDSKKGSIKYTLDIEGAGSYDPERAQFIVMAIHVGGVTINLSDGMDLRDVIQIDMDYILGVKVVPAAEYSEDPGNLNILPAIYNEISVNVEDDPPEPLIEGEGYDPAEPETVQFDERTAYLVVILDKDGDGELDFDNDEIGYYCSNPTDIDETTIEDILRFLGLNNIPDFLTYLYGTYYMPTPIQRITKGENLDDTEPYAIKFYGLSLDPE
;
A
#
# COMPACT_ATOMS: atom_id res chain seq x y z
N MET A 1 35.28 -22.98 -63.04
CA MET A 1 34.69 -22.77 -64.39
C MET A 1 33.69 -21.62 -64.25
N ASN A 2 34.10 -20.37 -64.05
CA ASN A 2 34.70 -19.37 -64.93
C ASN A 2 33.84 -18.92 -66.13
N ILE A 3 33.61 -17.58 -66.15
CA ILE A 3 33.26 -16.68 -67.26
C ILE A 3 31.75 -16.39 -67.45
N ARG A 4 31.29 -15.20 -67.00
CA ARG A 4 31.26 -13.95 -67.80
C ARG A 4 31.06 -12.69 -66.94
N LYS A 5 32.11 -11.84 -66.90
CA LYS A 5 32.03 -10.37 -66.78
C LYS A 5 32.03 -9.78 -68.21
N LEU A 6 31.30 -8.70 -68.48
CA LEU A 6 31.75 -7.62 -69.38
C LEU A 6 30.96 -6.30 -69.22
N SER A 7 31.70 -5.21 -68.89
CA SER A 7 31.54 -3.76 -69.18
C SER A 7 30.16 -3.09 -69.02
N LEU A 8 29.91 -2.06 -68.21
CA LEU A 8 30.58 -0.75 -67.94
C LEU A 8 30.89 0.12 -69.19
N SER A 9 30.14 1.22 -69.29
CA SER A 9 30.43 2.49 -70.02
C SER A 9 30.34 2.54 -71.54
N LEU A 10 29.16 2.91 -72.08
CA LEU A 10 29.01 4.00 -73.08
C LEU A 10 27.50 4.26 -73.38
N LEU A 11 26.85 5.23 -72.72
CA LEU A 11 25.89 6.16 -73.36
C LEU A 11 25.46 7.26 -72.38
N ILE A 12 26.40 8.16 -72.06
CA ILE A 12 26.08 9.52 -71.63
C ILE A 12 25.72 10.32 -72.88
N SER A 13 24.69 11.16 -72.75
CA SER A 13 24.24 12.22 -73.67
C SER A 13 23.42 11.80 -74.90
N PHE A 14 22.10 12.03 -74.85
CA PHE A 14 21.47 13.27 -75.36
C PHE A 14 19.96 13.05 -75.61
N LEU A 15 19.08 13.44 -74.68
CA LEU A 15 17.92 14.28 -75.03
C LEU A 15 17.31 14.91 -73.77
N LEU A 16 17.63 16.19 -73.58
CA LEU A 16 16.89 17.12 -72.76
C LEU A 16 15.51 17.41 -73.38
N SER A 17 14.59 17.87 -72.52
CA SER A 17 13.41 18.69 -72.78
C SER A 17 12.18 18.04 -73.42
N ILE A 18 11.21 17.67 -72.56
CA ILE A 18 9.88 18.26 -72.65
C ILE A 18 9.56 18.85 -71.27
N VAL A 19 9.56 20.18 -71.22
CA VAL A 19 8.86 20.97 -70.21
C VAL A 19 7.37 20.78 -70.49
N ALA A 20 6.65 20.19 -69.55
CA ALA A 20 5.20 20.37 -69.43
C ALA A 20 4.95 21.09 -68.12
N CYS A 21 4.64 22.40 -68.22
CA CYS A 21 3.98 23.15 -67.16
C CYS A 21 2.63 22.48 -66.89
N GLY A 22 2.57 21.68 -65.84
CA GLY A 22 1.34 21.40 -65.11
C GLY A 22 1.37 22.27 -63.85
N TYR A 23 0.80 23.47 -63.95
CA TYR A 23 0.40 24.26 -62.80
C TYR A 23 -0.86 23.55 -62.25
N GLY A 24 -0.64 22.58 -61.36
CA GLY A 24 -1.66 21.83 -60.64
C GLY A 24 -1.36 21.97 -59.16
N GLU A 25 -2.41 22.22 -58.39
CA GLU A 25 -2.39 22.57 -56.97
C GLU A 25 -1.37 21.79 -56.13
N ASP A 26 -0.75 22.52 -55.21
CA ASP A 26 0.15 22.10 -54.14
C ASP A 26 -0.54 21.01 -53.27
N ASN A 27 -0.54 19.78 -53.75
CA ASN A 27 -0.72 18.59 -52.92
C ASN A 27 0.67 18.14 -52.51
N GLY A 28 1.34 18.95 -51.70
CA GLY A 28 2.60 18.59 -51.08
C GLY A 28 2.40 17.27 -50.32
N SER A 29 3.14 16.24 -50.69
CA SER A 29 3.29 15.07 -49.82
C SER A 29 3.61 15.59 -48.42
N PRO A 30 2.90 15.13 -47.37
CA PRO A 30 3.17 15.60 -46.02
C PRO A 30 4.64 15.33 -45.70
N SER A 31 5.38 16.39 -45.37
CA SER A 31 6.74 16.25 -44.87
C SER A 31 6.71 15.84 -43.41
N PHE A 32 7.59 14.91 -43.03
CA PHE A 32 7.71 14.40 -41.67
C PHE A 32 9.13 14.69 -41.19
N TYR A 33 9.26 15.66 -40.29
CA TYR A 33 10.52 15.98 -39.62
C TYR A 33 10.38 15.67 -38.14
N LEU A 34 11.28 14.84 -37.60
CA LEU A 34 11.47 14.69 -36.15
C LEU A 34 12.61 15.60 -35.72
N SER A 35 12.45 16.31 -34.60
CA SER A 35 13.58 16.95 -33.94
C SER A 35 13.42 16.99 -32.43
N GLY A 36 14.56 16.99 -31.75
CA GLY A 36 14.61 16.80 -30.32
C GLY A 36 16.00 16.97 -29.73
N THR A 37 16.11 16.65 -28.45
CA THR A 37 17.34 16.70 -27.65
C THR A 37 17.59 15.35 -26.99
N VAL A 38 18.87 15.04 -26.82
CA VAL A 38 19.33 13.89 -26.06
C VAL A 38 19.93 14.36 -24.75
N ILE A 39 19.60 13.69 -23.66
CA ILE A 39 20.12 13.97 -22.31
C ILE A 39 21.01 12.81 -21.91
N THR A 40 22.22 13.10 -21.42
CA THR A 40 23.23 12.08 -21.07
C THR A 40 23.73 12.23 -19.63
N GLU A 41 22.99 12.94 -18.78
CA GLU A 41 23.44 13.29 -17.42
C GLU A 41 23.53 12.08 -16.49
N LYS A 42 22.78 11.01 -16.78
CA LYS A 42 22.76 9.74 -16.03
C LYS A 42 23.83 8.72 -16.49
N ILE A 43 24.62 9.02 -17.51
CA ILE A 43 25.67 8.09 -17.98
C ILE A 43 26.83 8.09 -16.98
N GLU A 44 27.08 6.93 -16.37
CA GLU A 44 28.21 6.73 -15.46
C GLU A 44 29.50 6.43 -16.24
N GLY A 45 30.21 7.47 -16.66
CA GLY A 45 31.53 7.31 -17.31
C GLY A 45 31.82 8.34 -18.39
N ASP A 46 32.92 8.10 -19.11
CA ASP A 46 33.28 8.91 -20.27
C ASP A 46 32.57 8.38 -21.52
N ILE A 47 31.85 9.25 -22.24
CA ILE A 47 31.33 8.95 -23.58
C ILE A 47 32.52 8.95 -24.54
N THR A 48 32.87 7.77 -25.08
CA THR A 48 34.04 7.63 -25.97
C THR A 48 33.68 7.53 -27.45
N GLY A 49 32.42 7.25 -27.77
CA GLY A 49 31.94 7.11 -29.14
C GLY A 49 30.77 8.04 -29.48
N PRO A 50 30.17 7.87 -30.69
CA PRO A 50 29.11 8.75 -31.15
C PRO A 50 27.81 8.51 -30.39
N ILE A 51 27.04 9.58 -30.22
CA ILE A 51 25.64 9.51 -29.80
C ILE A 51 24.77 9.41 -31.05
N LEU A 52 23.89 8.42 -31.08
CA LEU A 52 23.07 8.07 -32.23
C LEU A 52 21.59 8.08 -31.86
N VAL A 53 20.74 8.42 -32.83
CA VAL A 53 19.29 8.29 -32.74
C VAL A 53 18.83 7.35 -33.84
N MET A 54 18.14 6.29 -33.45
CA MET A 54 17.53 5.29 -34.32
C MET A 54 16.01 5.43 -34.28
N VAL A 55 15.39 5.36 -35.46
CA VAL A 55 13.94 5.35 -35.64
C VAL A 55 13.54 4.02 -36.25
N THR A 56 12.61 3.30 -35.62
CA THR A 56 12.10 2.00 -36.08
C THR A 56 10.58 2.04 -36.27
N ASN A 57 10.04 1.06 -37.00
CA ASN A 57 8.60 0.86 -37.19
C ASN A 57 7.98 -0.16 -36.21
N THR A 58 8.78 -0.67 -35.27
CA THR A 58 8.42 -1.70 -34.28
C THR A 58 9.23 -1.48 -33.00
N ASP A 59 8.63 -1.75 -31.85
CA ASP A 59 9.26 -1.87 -30.52
C ASP A 59 9.77 -3.28 -30.23
N ASP A 60 9.30 -4.26 -31.00
CA ASP A 60 9.75 -5.64 -30.93
C ASP A 60 11.24 -5.78 -31.28
N LEU A 61 12.07 -5.99 -30.24
CA LEU A 61 13.52 -6.12 -30.34
C LEU A 61 13.92 -7.34 -31.18
N GLU A 62 13.22 -8.46 -31.03
CA GLU A 62 13.47 -9.69 -31.80
C GLU A 62 13.32 -9.39 -33.30
N LYS A 63 12.28 -8.65 -33.71
CA LYS A 63 12.12 -8.21 -35.10
C LYS A 63 13.24 -7.28 -35.58
N ILE A 64 13.74 -6.39 -34.71
CA ILE A 64 14.85 -5.48 -35.04
C ILE A 64 16.14 -6.29 -35.28
N GLU A 65 16.38 -7.31 -34.47
CA GLU A 65 17.57 -8.17 -34.57
C GLU A 65 17.49 -9.14 -35.77
N GLU A 66 16.32 -9.74 -36.02
CA GLU A 66 16.13 -10.70 -37.11
C GLU A 66 16.11 -10.05 -38.50
N ASP A 67 15.46 -8.88 -38.65
CA ASP A 67 15.38 -8.12 -39.91
C ASP A 67 15.58 -6.61 -39.70
N PRO A 68 16.82 -6.18 -39.39
CA PRO A 68 17.12 -4.77 -39.13
C PRO A 68 16.81 -3.88 -40.36
N ASN A 69 16.88 -4.41 -41.58
CA ASN A 69 16.58 -3.62 -42.78
C ASN A 69 15.06 -3.41 -42.98
N GLY A 70 14.23 -4.29 -42.43
CA GLY A 70 12.77 -4.16 -42.45
C GLY A 70 12.24 -3.33 -41.27
N ALA A 71 12.95 -3.34 -40.14
CA ALA A 71 12.55 -2.69 -38.90
C ALA A 71 13.08 -1.24 -38.76
N ILE A 72 14.33 -1.00 -39.14
CA ILE A 72 14.99 0.30 -38.98
C ILE A 72 14.60 1.23 -40.13
N ILE A 73 13.98 2.35 -39.80
CA ILE A 73 13.64 3.41 -40.75
C ILE A 73 14.86 4.30 -40.99
N LYS A 74 15.52 4.74 -39.92
CA LYS A 74 16.66 5.67 -40.01
C LYS A 74 17.57 5.61 -38.80
N VAL A 75 18.85 5.89 -39.02
CA VAL A 75 19.83 6.16 -37.96
C VAL A 75 20.55 7.46 -38.30
N ILE A 76 20.68 8.35 -37.32
CA ILE A 76 21.44 9.60 -37.45
C ILE A 76 22.38 9.79 -36.26
N THR A 77 23.42 10.60 -36.44
CA THR A 77 24.27 11.07 -35.35
C THR A 77 23.71 12.36 -34.76
N VAL A 78 23.75 12.48 -33.44
CA VAL A 78 23.37 13.68 -32.69
C VAL A 78 24.45 14.76 -32.87
N ASP A 79 24.06 16.03 -32.88
CA ASP A 79 25.02 17.13 -32.86
C ASP A 79 25.65 17.23 -31.46
N GLU A 80 26.92 16.87 -31.34
CA GLU A 80 27.66 16.88 -30.06
C GLU A 80 27.76 18.27 -29.41
N SER A 81 27.53 19.35 -30.16
CA SER A 81 27.69 20.72 -29.63
C SER A 81 26.51 21.20 -28.79
N ASP A 82 25.31 20.69 -29.07
CA ASP A 82 24.07 21.07 -28.38
C ASP A 82 23.16 19.88 -28.04
N LEU A 83 23.62 18.65 -28.29
CA LEU A 83 22.91 17.38 -28.09
C LEU A 83 21.55 17.33 -28.80
N THR A 84 21.41 18.05 -29.92
CA THR A 84 20.17 18.04 -30.71
C THR A 84 20.22 17.04 -31.86
N PHE A 85 19.06 16.54 -32.25
CA PHE A 85 18.91 15.68 -33.41
C PHE A 85 17.80 16.16 -34.34
N ARG A 86 17.95 15.83 -35.63
CA ARG A 86 16.91 16.09 -36.64
C ARG A 86 16.87 14.98 -37.69
N VAL A 87 15.74 14.29 -37.77
CA VAL A 87 15.49 13.22 -38.74
C VAL A 87 14.48 13.69 -39.79
N ASP A 88 14.81 13.54 -41.08
CA ASP A 88 13.85 13.69 -42.18
C ASP A 88 13.31 12.31 -42.57
N LEU A 89 12.00 12.11 -42.39
CA LEU A 89 11.29 10.86 -42.68
C LEU A 89 10.39 10.97 -43.92
N THR A 90 10.46 12.07 -44.67
CA THR A 90 9.51 12.39 -45.75
C THR A 90 9.45 11.33 -46.85
N ASP A 91 10.57 10.70 -47.17
CA ASP A 91 10.67 9.70 -48.25
C ASP A 91 10.55 8.25 -47.77
N GLU A 92 10.26 8.03 -46.48
CA GLU A 92 10.26 6.69 -45.85
C GLU A 92 8.89 5.97 -45.96
N GLY A 93 7.95 6.53 -46.73
CA GLY A 93 6.64 5.91 -46.98
C GLY A 93 5.64 6.01 -45.83
N LEU A 94 5.98 6.77 -44.77
CA LEU A 94 5.15 7.00 -43.60
C LEU A 94 3.99 7.96 -43.86
N LYS A 95 2.96 7.88 -43.03
CA LYS A 95 1.75 8.68 -43.07
C LYS A 95 1.44 9.26 -41.69
N LYS A 96 0.59 10.28 -41.68
CA LYS A 96 0.05 10.83 -40.43
C LYS A 96 -0.71 9.71 -39.70
N GLY A 97 -0.41 9.54 -38.41
CA GLY A 97 -1.00 8.51 -37.57
C GLY A 97 -0.22 7.20 -37.54
N ASP A 98 0.83 7.05 -38.36
CA ASP A 98 1.73 5.91 -38.22
C ASP A 98 2.48 6.00 -36.88
N LYS A 99 2.65 4.86 -36.23
CA LYS A 99 3.44 4.72 -35.00
C LYS A 99 4.89 4.44 -35.38
N ILE A 100 5.82 5.13 -34.74
CA ILE A 100 7.26 4.89 -34.83
C ILE A 100 7.84 4.81 -33.42
N TYR A 101 9.04 4.28 -33.30
CA TYR A 101 9.75 4.16 -32.03
C TYR A 101 11.12 4.81 -32.17
N ILE A 102 11.56 5.49 -31.13
CA ILE A 102 12.75 6.34 -31.16
C ILE A 102 13.66 5.92 -30.01
N THR A 103 14.85 5.45 -30.35
CA THR A 103 15.88 5.01 -29.41
C THR A 103 17.12 5.88 -29.61
N ALA A 104 17.69 6.40 -28.53
CA ALA A 104 18.99 7.03 -28.56
C ALA A 104 20.01 6.12 -27.87
N PHE A 105 21.24 6.07 -28.36
CA PHE A 105 22.29 5.27 -27.72
C PHE A 105 23.68 5.85 -27.93
N VAL A 106 24.56 5.54 -26.99
CA VAL A 106 25.99 5.79 -27.04
C VAL A 106 26.67 4.48 -27.42
N ASP A 107 27.39 4.49 -28.54
CA ASP A 107 28.19 3.35 -29.02
C ASP A 107 29.67 3.60 -28.66
N ASN A 108 30.05 3.24 -27.44
CA ASN A 108 31.37 3.54 -26.87
C ASN A 108 32.51 2.79 -27.56
N ASP A 109 32.23 1.64 -28.16
CA ASP A 109 33.20 0.80 -28.87
C ASP A 109 33.16 0.96 -30.40
N TYR A 110 32.47 2.00 -30.89
CA TYR A 110 32.19 2.23 -32.30
C TYR A 110 33.40 2.06 -33.21
N SER A 111 33.32 1.03 -34.05
CA SER A 111 34.39 0.64 -34.97
C SER A 111 34.13 1.02 -36.43
N GLY A 112 33.06 1.78 -36.71
CA GLY A 112 32.70 2.23 -38.07
C GLY A 112 31.77 1.30 -38.85
N ASN A 113 31.16 0.32 -38.19
CA ASN A 113 30.17 -0.60 -38.76
C ASN A 113 28.74 -0.04 -38.60
N ILE A 114 27.71 -0.85 -38.90
CA ILE A 114 26.33 -0.49 -38.53
C ILE A 114 26.30 -0.40 -37.00
N PRO A 115 25.97 0.77 -36.42
CA PRO A 115 25.99 0.93 -34.97
C PRO A 115 24.95 0.03 -34.31
N TYR A 116 25.33 -0.62 -33.23
CA TYR A 116 24.46 -1.48 -32.43
C TYR A 116 24.95 -1.45 -30.99
N PRO A 117 24.08 -1.25 -29.99
CA PRO A 117 24.48 -1.24 -28.60
C PRO A 117 25.03 -2.61 -28.17
N THR A 118 26.24 -2.62 -27.63
CA THR A 118 26.92 -3.78 -27.05
C THR A 118 27.28 -3.53 -25.59
N ALA A 119 27.77 -4.54 -24.85
CA ALA A 119 28.06 -4.38 -23.43
C ALA A 119 29.02 -3.21 -23.14
N GLY A 120 28.62 -2.31 -22.23
CA GLY A 120 29.30 -1.05 -21.90
C GLY A 120 28.84 0.16 -22.72
N ASP A 121 27.91 -0.02 -23.66
CA ASP A 121 27.17 1.05 -24.31
C ASP A 121 26.00 1.52 -23.44
N TYR A 122 25.35 2.60 -23.85
CA TYR A 122 24.18 3.12 -23.14
C TYR A 122 23.01 3.35 -24.08
N VAL A 123 21.80 3.03 -23.63
CA VAL A 123 20.57 3.21 -24.40
C VAL A 123 19.55 4.07 -23.64
N GLY A 124 18.68 4.71 -24.40
CA GLY A 124 17.57 5.52 -23.93
C GLY A 124 16.41 5.45 -24.93
N PHE A 125 15.19 5.54 -24.43
CA PHE A 125 13.98 5.39 -25.25
C PHE A 125 13.13 6.64 -25.15
N TYR A 126 12.46 6.99 -26.25
CA TYR A 126 11.31 7.87 -26.16
C TYR A 126 10.17 7.12 -25.46
N VAL A 127 9.63 7.71 -24.40
CA VAL A 127 8.44 7.22 -23.70
C VAL A 127 7.43 8.35 -23.61
N ASP A 128 6.21 8.08 -24.04
CA ASP A 128 5.05 8.90 -23.76
C ASP A 128 4.58 8.60 -22.34
N MET A 129 4.95 9.49 -21.40
CA MET A 129 4.73 9.28 -19.97
C MET A 129 3.24 9.31 -19.59
N GLU A 130 2.38 9.98 -20.37
CA GLU A 130 0.92 9.99 -20.10
C GLU A 130 0.27 8.63 -20.36
N GLY A 131 0.73 7.92 -21.39
CA GLY A 131 0.15 6.63 -21.81
C GLY A 131 1.06 5.42 -21.59
N LEU A 132 2.18 5.59 -20.88
CA LEU A 132 3.25 4.60 -20.71
C LEU A 132 3.61 3.87 -22.02
N SER A 133 3.71 4.63 -23.12
CA SER A 133 3.85 4.09 -24.47
C SER A 133 5.15 4.53 -25.13
N MET A 134 5.96 3.61 -25.64
CA MET A 134 7.15 3.93 -26.45
C MET A 134 6.82 4.38 -27.89
N ALA A 135 5.57 4.25 -28.30
CA ALA A 135 5.14 4.59 -29.65
C ALA A 135 4.91 6.10 -29.80
N TYR A 136 5.66 6.73 -30.70
CA TYR A 136 5.41 8.10 -31.14
C TYR A 136 4.44 8.11 -32.33
N VAL A 137 3.29 8.75 -32.19
CA VAL A 137 2.30 8.89 -33.28
C VAL A 137 2.66 10.08 -34.17
N LEU A 138 2.99 9.81 -35.43
CA LEU A 138 3.42 10.84 -36.37
C LEU A 138 2.31 11.87 -36.67
N LYS A 139 2.61 13.14 -36.37
CA LYS A 139 1.80 14.30 -36.73
C LYS A 139 2.22 14.81 -38.11
N SER A 140 1.27 15.38 -38.85
CA SER A 140 1.57 16.00 -40.15
C SER A 140 2.46 17.21 -39.95
N GLY A 141 3.56 17.31 -40.70
CA GLY A 141 4.49 18.43 -40.61
C GLY A 141 5.59 18.20 -39.57
N LYS A 142 5.73 19.16 -38.64
CA LYS A 142 6.84 19.20 -37.68
C LYS A 142 6.50 18.38 -36.41
N ASN A 143 7.37 17.46 -36.05
CA ASN A 143 7.29 16.61 -34.87
C ASN A 143 8.48 16.97 -33.96
N ASP A 144 8.28 17.97 -33.09
CA ASP A 144 9.35 18.59 -32.31
C ASP A 144 9.21 18.34 -30.81
N GLY A 145 10.27 18.68 -30.07
CA GLY A 145 10.27 18.67 -28.62
C GLY A 145 10.38 17.26 -28.06
N ILE A 146 10.95 16.35 -28.85
CA ILE A 146 11.23 14.98 -28.41
C ILE A 146 12.47 15.03 -27.53
N GLU A 147 12.33 14.63 -26.27
CA GLU A 147 13.45 14.50 -25.35
C GLU A 147 13.69 13.00 -25.12
N ILE A 148 14.95 12.58 -25.18
CA ILE A 148 15.35 11.19 -24.93
C ILE A 148 16.50 11.22 -23.94
N GLU A 149 16.28 10.68 -22.75
CA GLU A 149 17.34 10.47 -21.77
C GLU A 149 18.02 9.12 -22.04
N ILE A 150 19.35 9.14 -22.20
CA ILE A 150 20.17 7.93 -22.26
C ILE A 150 20.66 7.65 -20.84
N SER A 151 20.10 6.61 -20.23
CA SER A 151 20.30 6.28 -18.82
C SER A 151 20.68 4.83 -18.55
N ARG A 152 20.55 3.93 -19.54
CA ARG A 152 20.66 2.48 -19.31
C ARG A 152 21.94 1.89 -19.89
N GLU A 153 22.86 1.45 -19.04
CA GLU A 153 24.04 0.67 -19.47
C GLU A 153 23.61 -0.67 -20.07
N VAL A 154 24.28 -1.12 -21.13
CA VAL A 154 24.06 -2.41 -21.78
C VAL A 154 24.98 -3.47 -21.18
N PHE A 155 24.47 -4.66 -20.90
CA PHE A 155 25.16 -5.78 -20.28
C PHE A 155 25.27 -6.99 -21.23
N ASP A 156 26.18 -7.92 -20.93
CA ASP A 156 26.44 -9.13 -21.72
C ASP A 156 25.75 -10.33 -21.06
N PHE A 157 24.44 -10.46 -21.25
CA PHE A 157 23.68 -11.66 -20.94
C PHE A 157 22.62 -11.93 -22.00
N ASP A 158 22.40 -13.22 -22.29
CA ASP A 158 21.44 -13.69 -23.28
C ASP A 158 20.43 -14.63 -22.63
N ASP A 159 19.26 -14.79 -23.26
CA ASP A 159 18.24 -15.80 -22.91
C ASP A 159 17.70 -15.73 -21.45
N THR A 160 17.81 -14.58 -20.78
CA THR A 160 17.22 -14.37 -19.45
C THR A 160 15.73 -14.09 -19.57
N THR A 161 14.91 -14.89 -18.91
CA THR A 161 13.44 -14.83 -19.05
C THR A 161 12.70 -15.06 -17.73
N ILE A 162 11.51 -14.49 -17.60
CA ILE A 162 10.53 -14.84 -16.55
C ILE A 162 9.32 -15.46 -17.21
N SER A 163 8.83 -16.58 -16.70
CA SER A 163 7.66 -17.25 -17.26
C SER A 163 6.67 -17.73 -16.20
N GLY A 164 5.40 -17.80 -16.60
CA GLY A 164 4.33 -18.19 -15.70
C GLY A 164 2.95 -18.08 -16.31
N MET A 165 1.95 -17.96 -15.43
CA MET A 165 0.53 -17.90 -15.80
C MET A 165 -0.12 -16.68 -15.14
N VAL A 166 -0.94 -15.95 -15.88
CA VAL A 166 -1.84 -14.96 -15.33
C VAL A 166 -3.23 -15.58 -15.18
N TYR A 167 -3.72 -15.64 -13.95
CA TYR A 167 -5.04 -16.19 -13.59
C TYR A 167 -6.12 -15.10 -13.64
N GLY A 168 -7.35 -15.43 -13.24
CA GLY A 168 -8.51 -14.52 -13.30
C GLY A 168 -9.54 -14.90 -14.37
N SER A 169 -10.78 -14.51 -14.14
CA SER A 169 -11.95 -14.86 -14.97
C SER A 169 -12.28 -13.82 -16.04
N GLU A 170 -11.72 -12.63 -15.92
CA GLU A 170 -11.94 -11.50 -16.81
C GLU A 170 -11.02 -11.60 -18.04
N GLY A 171 -11.51 -11.13 -19.19
CA GLY A 171 -10.75 -11.00 -20.44
C GLY A 171 -10.47 -9.54 -20.77
N GLY A 172 -9.47 -9.29 -21.61
CA GLY A 172 -8.98 -7.94 -21.92
C GLY A 172 -7.60 -7.93 -22.57
N GLU A 173 -7.09 -6.74 -22.90
CA GLU A 173 -5.66 -6.58 -23.23
C GLU A 173 -4.85 -6.65 -21.93
N LEU A 174 -3.90 -7.59 -21.88
CA LEU A 174 -3.05 -7.82 -20.72
C LEU A 174 -1.65 -7.31 -20.98
N THR A 175 -1.15 -6.42 -20.13
CA THR A 175 0.25 -6.01 -20.08
C THR A 175 0.90 -6.65 -18.87
N VAL A 176 1.90 -7.51 -19.07
CA VAL A 176 2.71 -8.10 -17.99
C VAL A 176 4.09 -7.47 -18.02
N LEU A 177 4.63 -7.12 -16.86
CA LEU A 177 5.91 -6.43 -16.73
C LEU A 177 6.75 -6.98 -15.58
N ALA A 178 8.07 -6.93 -15.76
CA ALA A 178 9.08 -7.15 -14.73
C ALA A 178 9.69 -5.80 -14.37
N TYR A 179 9.63 -5.42 -13.10
CA TYR A 179 10.01 -4.09 -12.60
C TYR A 179 10.99 -4.18 -11.44
N ALA A 180 12.18 -3.61 -11.62
CA ALA A 180 13.25 -3.53 -10.63
C ALA A 180 13.42 -2.13 -10.02
N GLY A 181 12.55 -1.18 -10.40
CA GLY A 181 12.52 0.16 -9.81
C GLY A 181 11.90 0.16 -8.41
N ASP A 182 11.98 1.30 -7.75
CA ASP A 182 11.31 1.51 -6.47
C ASP A 182 9.81 1.76 -6.69
N VAL A 183 8.97 1.22 -5.81
CA VAL A 183 7.53 1.53 -5.79
C VAL A 183 7.30 2.45 -4.60
N THR A 184 7.14 3.74 -4.86
CA THR A 184 7.05 4.77 -3.82
C THR A 184 5.62 5.13 -3.46
N SER A 185 4.63 4.70 -4.25
CA SER A 185 3.22 4.94 -3.99
C SER A 185 2.30 3.90 -4.64
N SER A 186 1.02 3.90 -4.26
CA SER A 186 -0.02 3.08 -4.93
C SER A 186 -0.41 3.61 -6.32
N ASP A 187 0.03 4.82 -6.68
CA ASP A 187 -0.18 5.39 -8.01
C ASP A 187 0.87 4.83 -8.99
N PHE A 188 0.48 3.77 -9.71
CA PHE A 188 1.34 3.09 -10.68
C PHE A 188 1.62 3.92 -11.93
N SER A 189 0.93 5.05 -12.16
CA SER A 189 1.28 5.98 -13.24
C SER A 189 2.63 6.67 -12.98
N LYS A 190 3.05 6.72 -11.71
CA LYS A 190 4.33 7.30 -11.26
C LYS A 190 5.50 6.30 -11.29
N LEU A 191 5.31 5.08 -11.78
CA LEU A 191 6.41 4.11 -11.90
C LEU A 191 7.53 4.69 -12.78
N ASP A 192 8.78 4.52 -12.34
CA ASP A 192 9.93 4.91 -13.13
C ASP A 192 10.11 3.93 -14.29
N THR A 193 9.85 4.38 -15.50
CA THR A 193 9.98 3.53 -16.69
C THR A 193 11.38 2.93 -16.84
N ASP A 194 12.44 3.54 -16.26
CA ASP A 194 13.79 2.97 -16.19
C ASP A 194 13.90 1.72 -15.34
N GLY A 195 12.99 1.54 -14.38
CA GLY A 195 12.86 0.30 -13.60
C GLY A 195 12.26 -0.87 -14.37
N ILE A 196 11.69 -0.68 -15.57
CA ILE A 196 11.12 -1.77 -16.37
C ILE A 196 12.25 -2.54 -17.04
N ILE A 197 12.42 -3.80 -16.63
CA ILE A 197 13.46 -4.72 -17.13
C ILE A 197 12.91 -5.79 -18.08
N GLY A 198 11.60 -5.86 -18.27
CA GLY A 198 10.97 -6.77 -19.22
C GLY A 198 9.47 -6.49 -19.29
N TYR A 199 8.86 -6.63 -20.46
CA TYR A 199 7.43 -6.39 -20.62
C TYR A 199 6.86 -7.16 -21.81
N ARG A 200 5.56 -7.41 -21.78
CA ARG A 200 4.84 -8.04 -22.88
C ARG A 200 3.36 -7.70 -22.84
N LYS A 201 2.80 -7.39 -24.01
CA LYS A 201 1.35 -7.32 -24.22
C LYS A 201 0.83 -8.62 -24.84
N LEU A 202 -0.31 -9.10 -24.36
CA LEU A 202 -1.01 -10.25 -24.94
C LEU A 202 -2.52 -10.15 -24.70
N PRO A 203 -3.36 -10.70 -25.60
CA PRO A 203 -4.78 -10.83 -25.31
C PRO A 203 -5.01 -11.92 -24.26
N LYS A 204 -5.90 -11.66 -23.31
CA LYS A 204 -6.37 -12.62 -22.31
C LYS A 204 -7.87 -12.86 -22.51
N ASP A 205 -8.27 -14.13 -22.61
CA ASP A 205 -9.69 -14.54 -22.57
C ASP A 205 -10.13 -14.79 -21.10
N ASP A 206 -11.38 -15.26 -20.89
CA ASP A 206 -11.98 -15.56 -19.58
C ASP A 206 -11.28 -16.69 -18.75
N GLY A 207 -10.07 -17.10 -19.10
CA GLY A 207 -9.29 -18.11 -18.40
C GLY A 207 -7.80 -17.78 -18.27
N PRO A 208 -7.01 -18.64 -17.61
CA PRO A 208 -5.59 -18.40 -17.40
C PRO A 208 -4.81 -18.36 -18.72
N VAL A 209 -3.83 -17.45 -18.81
CA VAL A 209 -2.97 -17.30 -19.98
C VAL A 209 -1.50 -17.40 -19.60
N SER A 210 -0.72 -18.15 -20.38
CA SER A 210 0.72 -18.26 -20.18
C SER A 210 1.45 -17.05 -20.73
N TYR A 211 2.48 -16.60 -20.03
CA TYR A 211 3.36 -15.54 -20.50
C TYR A 211 4.84 -15.94 -20.36
N THR A 212 5.67 -15.27 -21.16
CA THR A 212 7.12 -15.27 -21.05
C THR A 212 7.58 -13.85 -21.32
N LEU A 213 8.32 -13.27 -20.38
CA LEU A 213 8.96 -11.97 -20.46
C LEU A 213 10.44 -12.20 -20.73
N ASP A 214 10.94 -11.59 -21.80
CA ASP A 214 12.37 -11.47 -22.03
C ASP A 214 12.91 -10.32 -21.19
N ILE A 215 14.00 -10.58 -20.48
CA ILE A 215 14.65 -9.57 -19.64
C ILE A 215 15.65 -8.81 -20.49
N LEU A 216 15.47 -7.50 -20.51
CA LEU A 216 16.23 -6.57 -21.34
C LEU A 216 17.68 -6.52 -20.84
N PRO A 217 18.69 -6.63 -21.74
CA PRO A 217 20.11 -6.60 -21.37
C PRO A 217 20.61 -5.17 -21.12
N TYR A 218 19.76 -4.28 -20.60
CA TYR A 218 20.13 -2.90 -20.34
C TYR A 218 19.41 -2.31 -19.12
N GLY A 219 20.13 -1.46 -18.40
CA GLY A 219 19.69 -0.82 -17.16
C GLY A 219 20.09 -1.59 -15.91
N TYR A 220 20.01 -2.92 -15.94
CA TYR A 220 20.35 -3.79 -14.81
C TYR A 220 21.13 -5.02 -15.28
N ASP A 221 22.20 -5.37 -14.54
CA ASP A 221 22.97 -6.60 -14.76
C ASP A 221 22.37 -7.76 -13.95
N VAL A 222 22.51 -8.99 -14.46
CA VAL A 222 22.08 -10.18 -13.73
C VAL A 222 23.14 -10.60 -12.68
N PRO A 223 22.73 -11.03 -11.47
CA PRO A 223 21.36 -11.16 -11.02
C PRO A 223 20.71 -9.83 -10.64
N VAL A 224 19.48 -9.60 -11.12
CA VAL A 224 18.67 -8.43 -10.77
C VAL A 224 17.85 -8.76 -9.53
N ALA A 225 18.14 -8.09 -8.41
CA ALA A 225 17.39 -8.24 -7.17
C ALA A 225 16.14 -7.35 -7.16
N ASN A 226 15.20 -7.65 -6.24
CA ASN A 226 14.02 -6.84 -5.96
C ASN A 226 13.10 -6.60 -7.16
N VAL A 227 12.87 -7.64 -7.96
CA VAL A 227 12.03 -7.56 -9.16
C VAL A 227 10.57 -7.90 -8.82
N TYR A 228 9.66 -6.98 -9.11
CA TYR A 228 8.23 -7.22 -9.15
C TYR A 228 7.81 -7.79 -10.49
N VAL A 229 6.74 -8.61 -10.48
CA VAL A 229 6.02 -8.98 -11.70
C VAL A 229 4.60 -8.50 -11.59
N PHE A 230 4.28 -7.42 -12.30
CA PHE A 230 2.94 -6.83 -12.35
C PHE A 230 2.21 -7.24 -13.63
N ALA A 231 0.89 -7.25 -13.56
CA ALA A 231 -0.01 -7.44 -14.67
C ALA A 231 -1.12 -6.38 -14.62
N PHE A 232 -1.30 -5.64 -15.71
CA PHE A 232 -2.39 -4.71 -15.90
C PHE A 232 -3.36 -5.28 -16.94
N LEU A 233 -4.63 -5.43 -16.57
CA LEU A 233 -5.67 -5.93 -17.44
C LEU A 233 -6.67 -4.83 -17.75
N ASP A 234 -6.67 -4.39 -19.01
CA ASP A 234 -7.67 -3.50 -19.59
C ASP A 234 -8.96 -4.30 -19.82
N VAL A 235 -9.87 -4.25 -18.84
CA VAL A 235 -11.15 -4.98 -18.84
C VAL A 235 -12.19 -4.23 -19.66
N ASN A 236 -12.10 -2.91 -19.70
CA ASN A 236 -13.09 -2.06 -20.36
C ASN A 236 -12.83 -1.89 -21.89
N GLU A 237 -11.69 -2.41 -22.37
CA GLU A 237 -11.20 -2.41 -23.76
C GLU A 237 -10.98 -1.00 -24.34
N ASN A 238 -10.59 -0.04 -23.52
CA ASN A 238 -10.36 1.34 -23.96
C ASN A 238 -8.91 1.60 -24.43
N GLY A 239 -7.99 0.66 -24.17
CA GLY A 239 -6.59 0.71 -24.57
C GLY A 239 -5.65 1.45 -23.61
N GLU A 240 -6.17 1.88 -22.46
CA GLU A 240 -5.45 2.51 -21.35
C GLU A 240 -5.62 1.63 -20.10
N VAL A 241 -4.87 1.92 -19.03
CA VAL A 241 -5.05 1.23 -17.73
C VAL A 241 -5.70 2.24 -16.80
N ASP A 242 -7.02 2.18 -16.65
CA ASP A 242 -7.82 3.18 -15.96
C ASP A 242 -9.00 2.59 -15.17
N GLY A 243 -9.87 3.46 -14.65
CA GLY A 243 -11.01 3.07 -13.83
C GLY A 243 -11.82 1.91 -14.42
N GLY A 244 -11.93 0.83 -13.64
CA GLY A 244 -12.61 -0.40 -14.06
C GLY A 244 -11.68 -1.53 -14.52
N ASP A 245 -10.37 -1.28 -14.57
CA ASP A 245 -9.34 -2.26 -14.87
C ASP A 245 -8.79 -2.95 -13.61
N ARG A 246 -7.91 -3.93 -13.82
CA ARG A 246 -7.33 -4.74 -12.74
C ARG A 246 -5.82 -4.66 -12.72
N ILE A 247 -5.26 -4.59 -11.52
CA ILE A 247 -3.83 -4.77 -11.26
C ILE A 247 -3.64 -6.10 -10.55
N GLY A 248 -2.72 -6.88 -11.09
CA GLY A 248 -2.29 -8.16 -10.54
C GLY A 248 -0.80 -8.21 -10.35
N TYR A 249 -0.36 -9.13 -9.51
CA TYR A 249 1.05 -9.39 -9.29
C TYR A 249 1.30 -10.80 -8.78
N TYR A 250 2.56 -11.19 -8.79
CA TYR A 250 3.02 -12.42 -8.15
C TYR A 250 3.13 -12.22 -6.64
N THR A 251 2.58 -13.16 -5.87
CA THR A 251 2.76 -13.22 -4.41
C THR A 251 2.77 -14.66 -3.91
N THR A 252 3.58 -14.89 -2.88
CA THR A 252 3.58 -16.09 -2.04
C THR A 252 3.18 -15.79 -0.60
N GLU A 253 2.89 -14.52 -0.28
CA GLU A 253 2.58 -14.06 1.06
C GLU A 253 1.11 -14.33 1.40
N GLU A 254 0.83 -14.63 2.67
CA GLU A 254 -0.55 -14.89 3.14
C GLU A 254 -1.42 -13.62 3.16
N ASN A 255 -0.79 -12.45 3.29
CA ASN A 255 -1.44 -11.12 3.32
C ASN A 255 -1.63 -10.49 1.93
N ASN A 256 -1.43 -11.27 0.86
CA ASN A 256 -1.56 -10.85 -0.54
C ASN A 256 -0.65 -9.68 -0.97
N LEU A 257 0.43 -9.36 -0.25
CA LEU A 257 1.42 -8.36 -0.71
C LEU A 257 2.32 -8.92 -1.83
N PRO A 258 2.78 -8.11 -2.80
CA PRO A 258 3.63 -8.61 -3.88
C PRO A 258 4.98 -9.15 -3.40
N THR A 259 5.39 -10.32 -3.92
CA THR A 259 6.69 -10.94 -3.56
C THR A 259 7.79 -10.50 -4.51
N LEU A 260 8.94 -10.09 -3.94
CA LEU A 260 10.14 -9.72 -4.67
C LEU A 260 10.91 -10.93 -5.21
N LEU A 261 11.32 -10.86 -6.47
CA LEU A 261 12.14 -11.88 -7.13
C LEU A 261 13.60 -11.46 -7.26
N THR A 262 14.49 -12.46 -7.33
CA THR A 262 15.85 -12.28 -7.87
C THR A 262 15.94 -13.00 -9.21
N VAL A 263 16.10 -12.23 -10.28
CA VAL A 263 16.22 -12.74 -11.64
C VAL A 263 17.68 -13.07 -11.92
N ASN A 264 17.97 -14.35 -12.10
CA ASN A 264 19.30 -14.82 -12.48
C ASN A 264 19.34 -15.09 -13.99
N GLU A 265 20.54 -15.22 -14.57
CA GLU A 265 20.70 -15.65 -15.97
C GLU A 265 19.95 -16.97 -16.24
N GLY A 266 19.25 -17.03 -17.38
CA GLY A 266 18.35 -18.13 -17.76
C GLY A 266 16.88 -17.88 -17.39
N THR A 267 16.09 -18.95 -17.32
CA THR A 267 14.64 -18.86 -17.10
C THR A 267 14.27 -18.98 -15.62
N THR A 268 13.56 -17.98 -15.11
CA THR A 268 12.79 -18.05 -13.85
C THR A 268 11.37 -18.52 -14.17
N GLU A 269 11.02 -19.73 -13.76
CA GLU A 269 9.73 -20.39 -14.05
C GLU A 269 8.74 -20.27 -12.87
N ASP A 270 7.50 -20.68 -13.10
CA ASP A 270 6.43 -20.81 -12.10
C ASP A 270 6.01 -19.51 -11.40
N ILE A 271 6.13 -18.37 -12.08
CA ILE A 271 5.68 -17.07 -11.57
C ILE A 271 4.19 -16.86 -11.87
N GLY A 272 3.33 -17.26 -10.94
CA GLY A 272 1.86 -17.14 -11.08
C GLY A 272 1.31 -15.80 -10.64
N VAL A 273 0.61 -15.08 -11.51
CA VAL A 273 0.04 -13.76 -11.22
C VAL A 273 -1.48 -13.85 -11.05
N ASN A 274 -2.01 -13.27 -9.96
CA ASN A 274 -3.45 -13.06 -9.75
C ASN A 274 -3.75 -11.57 -9.68
N PHE A 275 -5.01 -11.19 -9.95
CA PHE A 275 -5.50 -9.82 -9.78
C PHE A 275 -5.96 -9.60 -8.34
N TYR A 276 -5.43 -8.58 -7.70
CA TYR A 276 -5.68 -8.25 -6.29
C TYR A 276 -6.24 -6.85 -6.09
N MET A 277 -6.01 -5.94 -7.05
CA MET A 277 -6.42 -4.55 -6.94
C MET A 277 -7.25 -4.14 -8.15
N ASP A 278 -8.17 -3.22 -7.89
CA ASP A 278 -8.89 -2.51 -8.93
C ASP A 278 -8.18 -1.19 -9.20
N VAL A 279 -8.09 -0.81 -10.48
CA VAL A 279 -7.64 0.54 -10.83
C VAL A 279 -8.78 1.49 -10.45
N MET A 280 -8.48 2.41 -9.53
CA MET A 280 -9.45 3.36 -9.00
C MET A 280 -9.94 4.29 -10.11
N GLU A 281 -11.24 4.60 -10.11
CA GLU A 281 -11.82 5.59 -11.03
C GLU A 281 -11.77 6.98 -10.36
N PRO A 282 -10.89 7.89 -10.79
CA PRO A 282 -10.73 9.17 -10.12
C PRO A 282 -11.93 10.08 -10.38
N TYR A 283 -12.42 10.71 -9.31
CA TYR A 283 -13.47 11.73 -9.43
C TYR A 283 -12.93 13.10 -9.85
N GLY A 284 -11.60 13.28 -9.85
CA GLY A 284 -10.92 14.53 -10.19
C GLY A 284 -11.27 15.68 -9.24
N LEU A 285 -11.59 15.35 -7.99
CA LEU A 285 -11.84 16.32 -6.93
C LEU A 285 -10.53 16.68 -6.24
N ASP A 286 -10.38 17.96 -5.89
CA ASP A 286 -9.24 18.45 -5.12
C ASP A 286 -9.39 17.96 -3.67
N ILE A 287 -8.69 16.88 -3.34
CA ILE A 287 -8.63 16.25 -2.00
C ILE A 287 -7.18 15.86 -1.76
N SER A 288 -6.62 16.30 -0.65
CA SER A 288 -5.28 15.93 -0.22
C SER A 288 -5.17 15.80 1.29
N LEU A 289 -4.16 15.08 1.77
CA LEU A 289 -3.77 15.05 3.18
C LEU A 289 -2.43 15.76 3.32
N ALA A 290 -2.31 16.71 4.25
CA ALA A 290 -1.02 17.35 4.51
C ALA A 290 -0.76 17.46 6.01
N GLY A 291 0.45 17.16 6.44
CA GLY A 291 0.68 17.05 7.86
C GLY A 291 2.03 16.53 8.30
N THR A 292 2.06 16.12 9.57
CA THR A 292 3.24 15.55 10.22
C THR A 292 2.85 14.44 11.20
N PHE A 293 3.76 13.50 11.43
CA PHE A 293 3.64 12.51 12.50
C PHE A 293 4.83 12.59 13.46
N THR A 294 4.68 12.01 14.66
CA THR A 294 5.77 11.91 15.64
C THR A 294 6.53 10.58 15.46
N PRO A 295 7.76 10.59 14.91
CA PRO A 295 8.54 9.38 14.77
C PRO A 295 9.16 8.94 16.11
N PRO A 296 9.58 7.66 16.24
CA PRO A 296 10.31 7.19 17.40
C PRO A 296 11.66 7.92 17.53
N PHE A 297 12.17 8.07 18.76
CA PHE A 297 13.37 8.86 19.07
C PHE A 297 14.63 8.51 18.26
N ASN A 298 14.74 7.27 17.76
CA ASN A 298 15.90 6.78 17.01
C ASN A 298 15.79 6.91 15.48
N TYR A 299 14.67 7.38 14.95
CA TYR A 299 14.50 7.57 13.51
C TYR A 299 15.30 8.77 12.96
N ASN A 300 15.95 8.59 11.82
CA ASN A 300 16.82 9.59 11.18
C ASN A 300 17.08 9.24 9.69
N GLU A 301 17.86 10.06 8.99
CA GLU A 301 18.20 9.90 7.56
C GLU A 301 18.91 8.58 7.19
N GLU A 302 19.51 7.87 8.16
CA GLU A 302 20.13 6.55 7.95
C GLU A 302 19.15 5.38 8.22
N SER A 303 17.93 5.69 8.66
CA SER A 303 16.91 4.68 8.94
C SER A 303 16.23 4.19 7.66
N PRO A 304 15.66 2.97 7.65
CA PRO A 304 14.68 2.57 6.66
C PRO A 304 13.54 3.60 6.55
N PRO A 305 12.91 3.77 5.37
CA PRO A 305 11.87 4.77 5.16
C PRO A 305 10.64 4.51 6.05
N MET A 306 9.83 5.55 6.23
CA MET A 306 8.47 5.41 6.74
C MET A 306 7.47 5.53 5.61
N PHE A 307 6.26 5.03 5.85
CA PHE A 307 5.15 5.10 4.93
C PHE A 307 3.97 5.77 5.61
N VAL A 308 3.31 6.67 4.89
CA VAL A 308 1.98 7.17 5.27
C VAL A 308 0.96 6.41 4.44
N ILE A 309 -0.03 5.83 5.10
CA ILE A 309 -1.01 4.95 4.47
C ILE A 309 -2.40 5.47 4.79
N VAL A 310 -3.24 5.50 3.76
CA VAL A 310 -4.65 5.90 3.80
C VAL A 310 -5.48 4.67 3.43
N ALA A 311 -6.40 4.31 4.31
CA ALA A 311 -7.27 3.16 4.13
C ALA A 311 -8.74 3.52 4.35
N GLU A 312 -9.61 2.95 3.54
CA GLU A 312 -11.06 3.04 3.68
C GLU A 312 -11.56 1.74 4.31
N THR A 313 -11.73 1.75 5.63
CA THR A 313 -12.24 0.60 6.40
C THR A 313 -12.77 1.10 7.75
N ASP A 314 -13.81 0.46 8.25
CA ASP A 314 -14.34 0.62 9.61
C ASP A 314 -13.75 -0.42 10.60
N ASN A 315 -12.94 -1.35 10.07
CA ASN A 315 -12.38 -2.47 10.82
C ASN A 315 -10.84 -2.49 10.74
N LEU A 316 -10.19 -2.31 11.89
CA LEU A 316 -8.73 -2.36 12.01
C LEU A 316 -8.15 -3.75 11.70
N ASP A 317 -8.89 -4.85 11.91
CA ASP A 317 -8.41 -6.20 11.57
C ASP A 317 -8.10 -6.32 10.06
N THR A 318 -8.89 -5.66 9.21
CA THR A 318 -8.70 -5.68 7.75
C THR A 318 -7.34 -5.12 7.35
N LEU A 319 -6.82 -4.12 8.07
CA LEU A 319 -5.51 -3.52 7.79
C LEU A 319 -4.34 -4.49 7.96
N PHE A 320 -4.53 -5.57 8.74
CA PHE A 320 -3.48 -6.53 9.03
C PHE A 320 -3.71 -7.88 8.34
N ASP A 321 -4.96 -8.33 8.25
CA ASP A 321 -5.30 -9.61 7.62
C ASP A 321 -5.33 -9.53 6.07
N ASP A 322 -5.79 -8.41 5.50
CA ASP A 322 -5.85 -8.19 4.04
C ASP A 322 -5.65 -6.70 3.68
N PRO A 323 -4.44 -6.14 3.91
CA PRO A 323 -4.17 -4.72 3.75
C PRO A 323 -4.53 -4.19 2.37
N ILE A 324 -4.34 -5.00 1.33
CA ILE A 324 -4.61 -4.62 -0.06
C ILE A 324 -6.09 -4.34 -0.31
N ALA A 325 -7.00 -4.96 0.44
CA ALA A 325 -8.43 -4.71 0.31
C ALA A 325 -8.87 -3.36 0.91
N ALA A 326 -8.10 -2.80 1.84
CA ALA A 326 -8.44 -1.58 2.57
C ALA A 326 -7.62 -0.35 2.14
N ILE A 327 -6.36 -0.55 1.74
CA ILE A 327 -5.46 0.56 1.39
C ILE A 327 -5.91 1.20 0.08
N LYS A 328 -6.19 2.51 0.15
CA LYS A 328 -6.48 3.36 -1.01
C LYS A 328 -5.24 4.08 -1.52
N TYR A 329 -4.33 4.42 -0.62
CA TYR A 329 -3.09 5.07 -1.00
C TYR A 329 -2.01 4.80 0.03
N PHE A 330 -0.78 4.63 -0.42
CA PHE A 330 0.40 4.79 0.43
C PHE A 330 1.41 5.69 -0.23
N GLU A 331 2.21 6.37 0.59
CA GLU A 331 3.36 7.14 0.16
C GLU A 331 4.58 6.78 0.98
N LYS A 332 5.68 6.48 0.29
CA LYS A 332 6.99 6.29 0.89
C LYS A 332 7.65 7.63 1.16
N MET A 333 7.93 7.90 2.42
CA MET A 333 8.63 9.10 2.87
C MET A 333 10.14 8.99 2.62
N PRO A 334 10.81 10.09 2.25
CA PRO A 334 12.26 10.16 2.31
C PRO A 334 12.78 9.82 3.72
N PRO A 335 13.85 9.02 3.85
CA PRO A 335 14.43 8.70 5.16
C PRO A 335 14.74 9.95 5.99
N GLY A 336 14.31 9.96 7.25
CA GLY A 336 14.48 11.09 8.17
C GLY A 336 13.43 12.20 8.02
N ASP A 337 12.58 12.15 7.00
CA ASP A 337 11.43 13.05 6.87
C ASP A 337 10.19 12.50 7.58
N PHE A 338 9.33 13.41 8.00
CA PHE A 338 8.07 13.14 8.71
C PHE A 338 7.03 14.23 8.44
N ILE A 339 7.24 15.04 7.40
CA ILE A 339 6.27 15.99 6.86
C ILE A 339 5.82 15.47 5.51
N PHE A 340 4.51 15.39 5.27
CA PHE A 340 3.94 14.86 4.04
C PHE A 340 2.87 15.76 3.44
N ASP A 341 2.65 15.61 2.14
CA ASP A 341 1.61 16.26 1.33
C ASP A 341 1.19 15.27 0.24
N ILE A 342 0.10 14.56 0.51
CA ILE A 342 -0.40 13.41 -0.26
C ILE A 342 -1.59 13.86 -1.08
N ASP A 343 -1.46 13.77 -2.40
CA ASP A 343 -2.57 14.00 -3.34
C ASP A 343 -3.44 12.75 -3.45
N LEU A 344 -4.73 12.89 -3.13
CA LEU A 344 -5.72 11.82 -3.21
C LEU A 344 -6.66 11.99 -4.43
N SER A 345 -6.44 12.99 -5.28
CA SER A 345 -7.36 13.31 -6.40
C SER A 345 -7.46 12.22 -7.47
N GLU A 346 -6.44 11.36 -7.55
CA GLU A 346 -6.40 10.19 -8.44
C GLU A 346 -6.97 8.90 -7.80
N THR A 347 -7.48 8.98 -6.57
CA THR A 347 -8.17 7.87 -5.90
C THR A 347 -9.68 7.92 -6.14
N ASP A 348 -10.39 6.87 -5.73
CA ASP A 348 -11.86 6.82 -5.73
C ASP A 348 -12.48 7.46 -4.48
N LEU A 349 -11.69 8.09 -3.61
CA LEU A 349 -12.16 8.75 -2.39
C LEU A 349 -12.90 10.06 -2.70
N LEU A 350 -13.91 10.34 -1.90
CA LEU A 350 -14.79 11.51 -1.99
C LEU A 350 -14.81 12.29 -0.67
N PRO A 351 -15.16 13.59 -0.70
CA PRO A 351 -15.45 14.32 0.52
C PRO A 351 -16.70 13.73 1.17
N GLY A 352 -16.62 13.46 2.47
CA GLY A 352 -17.62 12.72 3.24
C GLY A 352 -17.26 11.26 3.48
N ASP A 353 -16.20 10.73 2.85
CA ASP A 353 -15.72 9.38 3.14
C ASP A 353 -14.87 9.37 4.42
N ASP A 354 -15.07 8.37 5.26
CA ASP A 354 -14.27 8.14 6.45
C ASP A 354 -13.03 7.32 6.12
N VAL A 355 -11.85 7.85 6.43
CA VAL A 355 -10.57 7.17 6.20
C VAL A 355 -9.76 7.03 7.48
N MET A 356 -9.09 5.89 7.60
CA MET A 356 -8.03 5.69 8.57
C MET A 356 -6.70 6.12 7.98
N VAL A 357 -5.93 6.88 8.75
CA VAL A 357 -4.57 7.30 8.38
C VAL A 357 -3.60 6.69 9.38
N PHE A 358 -2.54 6.06 8.88
CA PHE A 358 -1.51 5.50 9.75
C PHE A 358 -0.11 5.69 9.15
N ALA A 359 0.88 5.70 10.04
CA ALA A 359 2.28 5.77 9.68
C ALA A 359 2.97 4.45 10.06
N LEU A 360 3.63 3.82 9.09
CA LEU A 360 4.39 2.59 9.29
C LEU A 360 5.89 2.88 9.16
N TRP A 361 6.65 2.48 10.16
CA TRP A 361 8.09 2.30 10.04
C TRP A 361 8.40 0.83 9.83
N ASP A 362 8.52 0.48 8.57
CA ASP A 362 8.98 -0.82 8.07
C ASP A 362 10.52 -0.86 8.24
N ARG A 363 10.97 -1.57 9.27
CA ARG A 363 12.36 -1.55 9.74
C ARG A 363 13.23 -2.56 9.04
N ASP A 364 12.63 -3.56 8.42
CA ASP A 364 13.31 -4.54 7.58
C ASP A 364 13.08 -4.28 6.08
N TYR A 365 12.50 -3.12 5.73
CA TYR A 365 12.26 -2.68 4.35
C TYR A 365 13.42 -2.95 3.42
N VAL A 366 13.12 -3.73 2.37
CA VAL A 366 14.04 -4.02 1.27
C VAL A 366 13.66 -3.23 0.02
N ALA A 367 12.41 -3.35 -0.45
CA ALA A 367 11.89 -2.64 -1.62
C ALA A 367 10.35 -2.68 -1.69
N GLY A 368 9.80 -1.69 -2.42
CA GLY A 368 8.41 -1.45 -2.82
C GLY A 368 7.33 -1.43 -1.74
N PHE A 369 6.41 -2.39 -1.73
CA PHE A 369 5.21 -2.30 -0.90
C PHE A 369 5.54 -2.35 0.60
N PRO A 370 4.96 -1.45 1.43
CA PRO A 370 5.12 -1.53 2.88
C PRO A 370 4.53 -2.83 3.42
N ASN A 371 5.28 -3.57 4.23
CA ASN A 371 4.81 -4.79 4.87
C ASN A 371 5.01 -4.70 6.39
N PRO A 372 3.95 -4.61 7.20
CA PRO A 372 4.08 -4.57 8.65
C PRO A 372 4.47 -5.95 9.20
N THR A 373 5.75 -6.15 9.53
CA THR A 373 6.28 -7.40 10.09
C THR A 373 6.71 -7.27 11.56
N GLY A 374 6.94 -8.41 12.22
CA GLY A 374 7.44 -8.47 13.58
C GLY A 374 8.71 -7.64 13.80
N GLY A 375 8.61 -6.61 14.66
CA GLY A 375 9.71 -5.70 14.98
C GLY A 375 9.55 -4.29 14.40
N ASP A 376 8.57 -4.07 13.53
CA ASP A 376 8.20 -2.77 12.99
C ASP A 376 7.49 -1.88 14.01
N LYS A 377 7.25 -0.63 13.62
CA LYS A 377 6.48 0.32 14.42
C LYS A 377 5.38 0.95 13.60
N ILE A 378 4.21 1.10 14.20
CA ILE A 378 3.05 1.74 13.58
C ILE A 378 2.48 2.82 14.51
N GLY A 379 1.98 3.90 13.91
CA GLY A 379 1.17 4.92 14.57
C GLY A 379 -0.16 5.01 13.86
N LEU A 380 -1.25 4.93 14.62
CA LEU A 380 -2.61 5.11 14.12
C LEU A 380 -3.02 6.56 14.40
N LEU A 381 -3.67 7.22 13.44
CA LEU A 381 -4.31 8.51 13.69
C LEU A 381 -5.48 8.26 14.66
N GLN A 382 -5.46 8.90 15.82
CA GLN A 382 -6.46 8.67 16.86
C GLN A 382 -6.89 9.96 17.55
N ASN A 383 -8.17 10.08 17.87
CA ASN A 383 -8.71 11.14 18.70
C ASN A 383 -8.96 10.60 20.12
N LYS A 384 -8.12 11.00 21.06
CA LYS A 384 -8.19 10.53 22.46
C LYS A 384 -9.39 11.06 23.24
N GLU A 385 -10.11 12.05 22.73
CA GLU A 385 -11.31 12.59 23.38
C GLU A 385 -12.59 11.87 22.90
N SER A 386 -12.74 11.67 21.59
CA SER A 386 -13.89 11.01 20.98
C SER A 386 -13.72 9.50 20.75
N TYR A 387 -12.51 8.97 20.96
CA TYR A 387 -12.14 7.57 20.71
C TYR A 387 -12.20 7.12 19.25
N ALA A 388 -12.16 8.07 18.31
CA ALA A 388 -12.20 7.82 16.87
C ALA A 388 -10.82 7.46 16.28
N PHE A 389 -10.81 6.60 15.25
CA PHE A 389 -9.63 6.20 14.47
C PHE A 389 -9.67 6.67 12.99
N SER A 390 -10.79 7.26 12.58
CA SER A 390 -11.01 7.77 11.24
C SER A 390 -11.22 9.27 11.26
N ILE A 391 -11.08 9.88 10.08
CA ILE A 391 -11.47 11.24 9.80
C ILE A 391 -12.37 11.26 8.57
N GLU A 392 -13.39 12.11 8.58
CA GLU A 392 -14.20 12.40 7.40
C GLU A 392 -13.39 13.33 6.47
N LEU A 393 -13.27 12.97 5.19
CA LEU A 393 -12.55 13.79 4.21
C LEU A 393 -13.36 15.04 3.82
N GLU A 394 -12.69 16.19 3.80
CA GLU A 394 -13.22 17.44 3.25
C GLU A 394 -12.61 17.77 1.88
N TYR A 395 -13.26 18.70 1.16
CA TYR A 395 -12.68 19.31 -0.04
C TYR A 395 -11.39 20.07 0.29
N GLY A 396 -10.36 19.89 -0.55
CA GLY A 396 -9.06 20.52 -0.44
C GLY A 396 -8.13 19.78 0.52
N VAL A 397 -7.39 20.54 1.31
CA VAL A 397 -6.34 20.00 2.19
C VAL A 397 -6.93 19.61 3.54
N ASN A 398 -6.84 18.33 3.87
CA ASN A 398 -7.19 17.76 5.17
C ASN A 398 -5.93 17.74 6.06
N PRO A 399 -5.88 18.51 7.16
CA PRO A 399 -4.70 18.60 8.00
C PRO A 399 -4.53 17.35 8.87
N ILE A 400 -3.31 16.81 8.92
CA ILE A 400 -2.97 15.66 9.77
C ILE A 400 -1.85 16.02 10.78
N PRO A 401 -2.06 15.81 12.09
CA PRO A 401 -3.32 15.43 12.71
C PRO A 401 -4.36 16.57 12.64
N ALA A 402 -5.64 16.19 12.57
CA ALA A 402 -6.77 17.12 12.72
C ALA A 402 -6.89 17.61 14.18
N GLU A 403 -7.77 18.57 14.45
CA GLU A 403 -8.00 19.06 15.82
C GLU A 403 -8.48 17.92 16.73
N GLY A 404 -7.80 17.70 17.86
CA GLY A 404 -8.09 16.61 18.80
C GLY A 404 -7.43 15.27 18.45
N TYR A 405 -6.84 15.15 17.26
CA TYR A 405 -6.15 13.93 16.84
C TYR A 405 -4.64 13.99 17.11
N GLU A 406 -4.04 12.81 17.14
CA GLU A 406 -2.59 12.62 17.17
C GLU A 406 -2.18 11.46 16.25
N LEU A 407 -0.98 11.53 15.70
CA LEU A 407 -0.37 10.48 14.89
C LEU A 407 1.05 10.26 15.38
N GLU A 408 1.22 9.30 16.29
CA GLU A 408 2.50 8.98 16.92
C GLU A 408 2.83 7.49 16.75
N LEU A 409 4.07 7.17 16.36
CA LEU A 409 4.51 5.79 16.15
C LEU A 409 4.86 5.11 17.49
N THR A 410 3.84 4.82 18.27
CA THR A 410 3.99 4.30 19.63
C THR A 410 3.81 2.78 19.73
N LYS A 411 3.28 2.11 18.70
CA LYS A 411 2.99 0.67 18.74
C LYS A 411 4.11 -0.14 18.08
N ASN A 412 4.47 -1.27 18.69
CA ASN A 412 5.33 -2.31 18.10
C ASN A 412 4.44 -3.30 17.33
N VAL A 413 4.90 -3.71 16.15
CA VAL A 413 4.26 -4.77 15.37
C VAL A 413 4.87 -6.12 15.76
N TYR A 414 4.01 -7.12 15.89
CA TYR A 414 4.34 -8.52 16.13
C TYR A 414 3.77 -9.36 14.98
N ASP A 415 4.36 -10.51 14.68
CA ASP A 415 3.83 -11.36 13.60
C ASP A 415 2.46 -11.91 14.01
N SER A 416 1.49 -11.95 13.10
CA SER A 416 0.13 -12.38 13.43
C SER A 416 0.09 -13.80 13.98
N HIS A 417 0.94 -14.70 13.45
CA HIS A 417 1.07 -16.08 13.93
C HIS A 417 1.69 -16.19 15.33
N ASP A 418 2.33 -15.15 15.86
CA ASP A 418 2.88 -15.15 17.22
C ASP A 418 1.79 -15.23 18.29
N PHE A 419 0.58 -14.77 17.96
CA PHE A 419 -0.56 -14.81 18.88
C PHE A 419 -1.35 -16.13 18.81
N ASP A 420 -1.05 -16.97 17.82
CA ASP A 420 -1.79 -18.19 17.53
C ASP A 420 -1.36 -19.36 18.43
N TYR A 421 -2.30 -20.24 18.77
CA TYR A 421 -2.01 -21.49 19.47
C TYR A 421 -2.98 -22.61 19.07
N ASP A 422 -2.46 -23.79 18.74
CA ASP A 422 -3.25 -24.96 18.33
C ASP A 422 -4.26 -24.64 17.21
N SER A 423 -3.82 -23.90 16.18
CA SER A 423 -4.64 -23.43 15.05
C SER A 423 -5.76 -22.43 15.42
N LYS A 424 -5.70 -21.82 16.61
CA LYS A 424 -6.63 -20.76 17.03
C LYS A 424 -5.91 -19.41 17.03
N LYS A 425 -6.54 -18.40 16.44
CA LYS A 425 -6.07 -17.02 16.48
C LYS A 425 -6.10 -16.45 17.91
N GLY A 426 -5.11 -15.63 18.25
CA GLY A 426 -5.08 -14.84 19.47
C GLY A 426 -6.33 -13.96 19.59
N SER A 427 -7.26 -14.32 20.45
CA SER A 427 -8.57 -13.67 20.52
C SER A 427 -9.22 -13.77 21.90
N ILE A 428 -10.17 -12.88 22.16
CA ILE A 428 -11.04 -12.88 23.33
C ILE A 428 -12.46 -13.20 22.87
N LYS A 429 -13.03 -14.28 23.40
CA LYS A 429 -14.43 -14.67 23.14
C LYS A 429 -15.36 -13.87 24.04
N TYR A 430 -16.38 -13.24 23.46
CA TYR A 430 -17.33 -12.44 24.23
C TYR A 430 -18.78 -12.67 23.81
N THR A 431 -19.71 -12.27 24.68
CA THR A 431 -21.14 -12.13 24.39
C THR A 431 -21.60 -10.75 24.84
N LEU A 432 -22.59 -10.17 24.16
CA LEU A 432 -23.20 -8.90 24.57
C LEU A 432 -24.59 -9.16 25.15
N ASP A 433 -24.78 -8.77 26.40
CA ASP A 433 -26.08 -8.71 27.09
C ASP A 433 -26.65 -7.29 26.93
N ILE A 434 -27.57 -7.15 25.97
CA ILE A 434 -28.15 -5.85 25.59
C ILE A 434 -29.38 -5.47 26.42
N GLU A 435 -29.76 -6.23 27.45
CA GLU A 435 -30.98 -5.96 28.24
C GLU A 435 -30.98 -4.56 28.87
N GLY A 436 -29.81 -4.00 29.18
CA GLY A 436 -29.65 -2.66 29.75
C GLY A 436 -29.21 -1.57 28.78
N ALA A 437 -29.12 -1.85 27.48
CA ALA A 437 -28.60 -0.92 26.47
C ALA A 437 -29.56 0.24 26.11
N GLY A 438 -30.72 0.32 26.75
CA GLY A 438 -31.73 1.33 26.46
C GLY A 438 -32.38 1.19 25.08
N SER A 439 -32.89 2.29 24.53
CA SER A 439 -33.45 2.33 23.18
C SER A 439 -32.47 2.94 22.19
N TYR A 440 -32.29 2.30 21.05
CA TYR A 440 -31.46 2.74 19.93
C TYR A 440 -32.11 2.34 18.60
N ASP A 441 -31.61 2.90 17.49
CA ASP A 441 -32.03 2.54 16.13
C ASP A 441 -31.04 1.52 15.52
N PRO A 442 -31.42 0.24 15.32
CA PRO A 442 -30.48 -0.77 14.83
C PRO A 442 -29.92 -0.49 13.44
N GLU A 443 -30.60 0.31 12.61
CA GLU A 443 -30.09 0.66 11.27
C GLU A 443 -29.01 1.75 11.30
N ARG A 444 -28.78 2.37 12.45
CA ARG A 444 -27.79 3.44 12.62
C ARG A 444 -26.75 3.11 13.69
N ALA A 445 -27.19 2.52 14.78
CA ALA A 445 -26.33 2.25 15.92
C ALA A 445 -25.30 1.16 15.63
N GLN A 446 -24.18 1.20 16.36
CA GLN A 446 -23.11 0.22 16.29
C GLN A 446 -22.54 -0.08 17.67
N PHE A 447 -22.02 -1.30 17.84
CA PHE A 447 -21.32 -1.73 19.03
C PHE A 447 -19.81 -1.69 18.77
N ILE A 448 -19.08 -0.87 19.52
CA ILE A 448 -17.62 -0.80 19.49
C ILE A 448 -17.09 -1.59 20.68
N VAL A 449 -16.66 -2.83 20.44
CA VAL A 449 -16.14 -3.74 21.47
C VAL A 449 -14.62 -3.59 21.54
N MET A 450 -14.09 -3.32 22.73
CA MET A 450 -12.68 -3.04 22.96
C MET A 450 -12.10 -3.88 24.10
N ALA A 451 -10.88 -4.38 23.88
CA ALA A 451 -10.01 -4.88 24.93
C ALA A 451 -8.91 -3.86 25.17
N ILE A 452 -8.79 -3.41 26.42
CA ILE A 452 -7.85 -2.34 26.81
C ILE A 452 -6.97 -2.88 27.91
N HIS A 453 -5.66 -2.79 27.76
CA HIS A 453 -4.73 -3.22 28.79
C HIS A 453 -4.98 -2.44 30.10
N VAL A 454 -4.82 -3.09 31.26
CA VAL A 454 -5.16 -2.49 32.56
C VAL A 454 -4.47 -1.16 32.85
N GLY A 455 -3.25 -0.96 32.33
CA GLY A 455 -2.51 0.30 32.47
C GLY A 455 -3.15 1.49 31.75
N GLY A 456 -4.03 1.21 30.78
CA GLY A 456 -4.78 2.22 30.03
C GLY A 456 -6.18 2.52 30.55
N VAL A 457 -6.58 1.94 31.69
CA VAL A 457 -7.93 2.17 32.24
C VAL A 457 -7.83 2.80 33.61
N THR A 458 -8.34 4.01 33.74
CA THR A 458 -8.51 4.67 35.04
C THR A 458 -9.99 4.68 35.43
N ILE A 459 -10.30 4.08 36.59
CA ILE A 459 -11.65 4.09 37.15
C ILE A 459 -11.70 5.08 38.33
N ASN A 460 -12.44 6.18 38.20
CA ASN A 460 -12.65 7.12 39.32
C ASN A 460 -14.07 7.04 39.87
N LEU A 461 -14.21 7.17 41.18
CA LEU A 461 -15.52 7.35 41.81
C LEU A 461 -15.64 8.83 42.21
N SER A 462 -16.31 9.65 41.39
CA SER A 462 -16.51 11.08 41.65
C SER A 462 -17.90 11.37 42.26
N ASP A 463 -17.98 12.43 43.08
CA ASP A 463 -19.21 12.95 43.68
C ASP A 463 -20.05 13.70 42.61
N GLY A 464 -20.54 12.97 41.62
CA GLY A 464 -21.29 13.48 40.49
C GLY A 464 -21.25 12.44 39.38
N MET A 465 -22.32 11.65 39.25
CA MET A 465 -22.45 10.47 38.39
C MET A 465 -22.42 10.79 36.89
N ASP A 466 -21.41 11.49 36.40
CA ASP A 466 -21.09 11.56 34.98
C ASP A 466 -20.17 10.39 34.64
N LEU A 467 -20.60 9.52 33.74
CA LEU A 467 -19.84 8.33 33.32
C LEU A 467 -18.47 8.70 32.74
N ARG A 468 -18.31 9.92 32.19
CA ARG A 468 -17.04 10.50 31.72
C ARG A 468 -15.95 10.53 32.79
N ASP A 469 -16.35 10.79 34.03
CA ASP A 469 -15.42 10.82 35.15
C ASP A 469 -15.11 9.41 35.64
N VAL A 470 -15.99 8.44 35.37
CA VAL A 470 -15.91 7.11 35.99
C VAL A 470 -14.95 6.18 35.28
N ILE A 471 -14.94 6.11 33.95
CA ILE A 471 -14.00 5.28 33.19
C ILE A 471 -13.30 6.16 32.16
N GLN A 472 -12.00 6.34 32.34
CA GLN A 472 -11.13 6.99 31.35
C GLN A 472 -10.27 5.93 30.68
N ILE A 473 -10.26 5.95 29.35
CA ILE A 473 -9.54 5.00 28.51
C ILE A 473 -8.39 5.74 27.84
N ASP A 474 -7.20 5.16 27.88
CA ASP A 474 -6.09 5.58 27.04
C ASP A 474 -6.05 4.70 25.79
N MET A 475 -6.31 5.29 24.63
CA MET A 475 -6.37 4.59 23.35
C MET A 475 -5.05 3.93 22.96
N ASP A 476 -3.92 4.43 23.47
CA ASP A 476 -2.62 3.82 23.20
C ASP A 476 -2.62 2.35 23.68
N TYR A 477 -3.27 2.08 24.80
CA TYR A 477 -3.33 0.78 25.46
C TYR A 477 -4.41 -0.17 24.92
N ILE A 478 -5.06 0.16 23.79
CA ILE A 478 -5.99 -0.74 23.12
C ILE A 478 -5.23 -1.96 22.59
N LEU A 479 -5.73 -3.14 22.97
CA LEU A 479 -5.23 -4.45 22.57
C LEU A 479 -6.05 -5.05 21.42
N GLY A 480 -7.30 -4.65 21.28
CA GLY A 480 -8.24 -5.17 20.29
C GLY A 480 -9.45 -4.27 20.19
N VAL A 481 -9.95 -4.03 18.98
CA VAL A 481 -11.20 -3.29 18.74
C VAL A 481 -11.98 -3.96 17.63
N LYS A 482 -13.31 -3.99 17.76
CA LYS A 482 -14.21 -4.49 16.74
C LYS A 482 -15.49 -3.68 16.74
N VAL A 483 -15.85 -3.18 15.56
CA VAL A 483 -17.14 -2.53 15.31
C VAL A 483 -18.13 -3.59 14.81
N VAL A 484 -19.34 -3.60 15.37
CA VAL A 484 -20.43 -4.50 14.98
C VAL A 484 -21.68 -3.67 14.75
N PRO A 485 -22.19 -3.56 13.51
CA PRO A 485 -23.46 -2.88 13.26
C PRO A 485 -24.57 -3.47 14.12
N ALA A 486 -25.39 -2.64 14.77
CA ALA A 486 -26.40 -3.14 15.69
C ALA A 486 -27.48 -3.99 14.99
N ALA A 487 -27.72 -3.75 13.68
CA ALA A 487 -28.55 -4.59 12.83
C ALA A 487 -28.02 -6.03 12.65
N GLU A 488 -26.72 -6.24 12.83
CA GLU A 488 -26.04 -7.53 12.67
C GLU A 488 -25.80 -8.25 14.00
N TYR A 489 -26.23 -7.64 15.12
CA TYR A 489 -26.11 -8.25 16.44
C TYR A 489 -26.72 -9.66 16.49
N SER A 490 -25.97 -10.57 17.10
CA SER A 490 -26.40 -11.94 17.40
C SER A 490 -26.11 -12.26 18.87
N GLU A 491 -26.94 -13.13 19.46
CA GLU A 491 -26.66 -13.74 20.76
C GLU A 491 -25.49 -14.74 20.70
N ASP A 492 -25.05 -15.11 19.49
CA ASP A 492 -23.89 -15.98 19.29
C ASP A 492 -22.59 -15.28 19.76
N PRO A 493 -21.65 -16.01 20.38
CA PRO A 493 -20.41 -15.40 20.88
C PRO A 493 -19.55 -14.79 19.77
N GLY A 494 -19.23 -13.51 19.94
CA GLY A 494 -18.28 -12.77 19.13
C GLY A 494 -16.83 -13.16 19.42
N ASN A 495 -15.96 -12.89 18.46
CA ASN A 495 -14.50 -12.91 18.62
C ASN A 495 -13.98 -11.49 18.50
N LEU A 496 -13.15 -11.08 19.46
CA LEU A 496 -12.33 -9.89 19.38
C LEU A 496 -10.88 -10.34 19.21
N ASN A 497 -10.28 -10.05 18.06
CA ASN A 497 -8.87 -10.38 17.82
C ASN A 497 -7.99 -9.44 18.63
N ILE A 498 -6.85 -9.95 19.09
CA ILE A 498 -5.77 -9.09 19.59
C ILE A 498 -5.04 -8.53 18.38
N LEU A 499 -4.85 -7.21 18.35
CA LEU A 499 -4.14 -6.53 17.27
C LEU A 499 -2.66 -6.94 17.28
N PRO A 500 -2.04 -7.15 16.11
CA PRO A 500 -0.60 -7.37 16.03
C PRO A 500 0.21 -6.11 16.39
N ALA A 501 -0.42 -4.94 16.40
CA ALA A 501 0.17 -3.67 16.77
C ALA A 501 -0.16 -3.30 18.23
N ILE A 502 0.80 -3.49 19.15
CA ILE A 502 0.62 -3.27 20.59
C ILE A 502 1.51 -2.11 21.08
N TYR A 503 1.00 -1.29 22.00
CA TYR A 503 1.73 -0.16 22.58
C TYR A 503 3.09 -0.56 23.16
N ASN A 504 4.11 0.26 22.93
CA ASN A 504 5.49 -0.10 23.28
C ASN A 504 5.77 -0.20 24.79
N GLU A 505 4.90 0.34 25.65
CA GLU A 505 5.02 0.19 27.10
C GLU A 505 4.38 -1.11 27.62
N ILE A 506 3.62 -1.82 26.78
CA ILE A 506 3.04 -3.12 27.12
C ILE A 506 4.06 -4.21 26.79
N SER A 507 4.28 -5.10 27.75
CA SER A 507 5.19 -6.24 27.60
C SER A 507 4.43 -7.43 26.97
N VAL A 508 4.99 -7.97 25.88
CA VAL A 508 4.41 -9.09 25.12
C VAL A 508 5.43 -10.22 25.01
N ASN A 509 5.05 -11.42 25.46
CA ASN A 509 5.90 -12.61 25.50
C ASN A 509 5.49 -13.60 24.41
N VAL A 510 5.86 -13.32 23.17
CA VAL A 510 5.52 -14.15 21.99
C VAL A 510 6.19 -15.54 21.98
N GLU A 511 7.17 -15.80 22.83
CA GLU A 511 7.84 -17.11 22.92
C GLU A 511 7.16 -18.07 23.90
N ASP A 512 6.28 -17.56 24.76
CA ASP A 512 5.65 -18.34 25.81
C ASP A 512 4.40 -19.07 25.30
N ASP A 513 4.18 -20.31 25.76
CA ASP A 513 2.97 -21.09 25.47
C ASP A 513 1.98 -20.96 26.62
N PRO A 514 0.66 -21.17 26.42
CA PRO A 514 -0.28 -21.27 27.52
C PRO A 514 0.13 -22.38 28.51
N PRO A 515 0.00 -22.17 29.84
CA PRO A 515 -0.75 -21.10 30.49
C PRO A 515 0.00 -19.78 30.73
N GLU A 516 1.26 -19.65 30.33
CA GLU A 516 2.04 -18.42 30.53
C GLU A 516 1.40 -17.22 29.77
N PRO A 517 1.45 -15.99 30.35
CA PRO A 517 0.78 -14.84 29.78
C PRO A 517 1.47 -14.39 28.48
N LEU A 518 0.69 -14.20 27.43
CA LEU A 518 1.14 -13.56 26.19
C LEU A 518 1.31 -12.05 26.41
N ILE A 519 0.37 -11.44 27.13
CA ILE A 519 0.40 -10.01 27.47
C ILE A 519 0.53 -9.90 28.99
N GLU A 520 1.59 -9.26 29.45
CA GLU A 520 1.81 -9.06 30.89
C GLU A 520 0.87 -7.98 31.43
N GLY A 521 0.17 -8.28 32.51
CA GLY A 521 -0.65 -7.31 33.25
C GLY A 521 0.14 -6.53 34.30
N GLU A 522 -0.54 -5.62 35.00
CA GLU A 522 0.05 -4.94 36.16
C GLU A 522 0.35 -5.93 37.30
N GLY A 523 1.61 -5.94 37.77
CA GLY A 523 2.02 -6.74 38.93
C GLY A 523 2.57 -8.13 38.63
N TYR A 524 2.76 -8.48 37.35
CA TYR A 524 3.47 -9.71 36.97
C TYR A 524 4.93 -9.68 37.43
N ASP A 525 5.34 -10.64 38.27
CA ASP A 525 6.73 -10.87 38.65
C ASP A 525 7.17 -12.27 38.17
N PRO A 526 7.99 -12.36 37.11
CA PRO A 526 8.45 -13.65 36.58
C PRO A 526 9.34 -14.43 37.58
N ALA A 527 9.81 -13.81 38.67
CA ALA A 527 10.57 -14.48 39.71
C ALA A 527 9.69 -15.24 40.73
N GLU A 528 8.39 -14.96 40.80
CA GLU A 528 7.46 -15.60 41.76
C GLU A 528 6.12 -16.06 41.10
N PRO A 529 6.14 -16.90 40.05
CA PRO A 529 4.92 -17.26 39.29
C PRO A 529 3.86 -18.05 40.08
N GLU A 530 4.22 -18.65 41.22
CA GLU A 530 3.29 -19.45 42.03
C GLU A 530 2.53 -18.67 43.11
N THR A 531 2.96 -17.44 43.46
CA THR A 531 2.36 -16.63 44.55
C THR A 531 1.45 -15.51 44.05
N VAL A 532 1.41 -15.26 42.73
CA VAL A 532 0.76 -14.09 42.09
C VAL A 532 -0.62 -14.42 41.47
N GLN A 533 -1.14 -15.64 41.66
CA GLN A 533 -2.40 -16.14 41.05
C GLN A 533 -3.66 -15.27 41.22
N PHE A 534 -3.66 -14.25 42.09
CA PHE A 534 -4.82 -13.38 42.34
C PHE A 534 -4.70 -11.94 41.81
N ASP A 535 -3.53 -11.52 41.32
CA ASP A 535 -3.29 -10.13 40.90
C ASP A 535 -2.95 -9.96 39.42
N GLU A 536 -2.84 -11.04 38.65
CA GLU A 536 -2.72 -10.94 37.19
C GLU A 536 -4.04 -10.40 36.64
N ARG A 537 -4.00 -9.14 36.21
CA ARG A 537 -5.10 -8.44 35.57
C ARG A 537 -4.49 -7.88 34.29
N THR A 538 -4.87 -8.42 33.14
CA THR A 538 -4.24 -8.05 31.86
C THR A 538 -5.04 -6.96 31.15
N ALA A 539 -6.36 -7.10 31.04
CA ALA A 539 -7.17 -6.17 30.26
C ALA A 539 -8.58 -6.00 30.81
N TYR A 540 -9.21 -4.85 30.53
CA TYR A 540 -10.66 -4.68 30.64
C TYR A 540 -11.31 -4.89 29.29
N LEU A 541 -12.50 -5.49 29.32
CA LEU A 541 -13.34 -5.67 28.14
C LEU A 541 -14.55 -4.73 28.25
N VAL A 542 -14.63 -3.79 27.31
CA VAL A 542 -15.60 -2.68 27.30
C VAL A 542 -16.36 -2.72 25.97
N VAL A 543 -17.61 -2.29 25.98
CA VAL A 543 -18.38 -2.03 24.76
C VAL A 543 -18.95 -0.62 24.84
N ILE A 544 -18.88 0.11 23.74
CA ILE A 544 -19.66 1.33 23.53
C ILE A 544 -20.80 0.98 22.59
N LEU A 545 -22.03 1.32 22.97
CA LEU A 545 -23.15 1.41 22.04
C LEU A 545 -23.22 2.85 21.56
N ASP A 546 -22.64 3.07 20.39
CA ASP A 546 -22.78 4.31 19.62
C ASP A 546 -24.18 4.29 19.00
N LYS A 547 -25.05 5.20 19.44
CA LYS A 547 -26.48 5.17 19.09
C LYS A 547 -26.80 5.88 17.78
N ASP A 548 -25.98 6.81 17.31
CA ASP A 548 -26.23 7.57 16.08
C ASP A 548 -25.33 7.17 14.91
N GLY A 549 -24.29 6.39 15.18
CA GLY A 549 -23.45 5.67 14.23
C GLY A 549 -22.31 6.51 13.68
N ASP A 550 -21.88 7.55 14.39
CA ASP A 550 -20.82 8.45 13.92
C ASP A 550 -19.40 8.00 14.33
N GLY A 551 -19.29 6.93 15.12
CA GLY A 551 -18.01 6.37 15.55
C GLY A 551 -17.31 7.20 16.63
N GLU A 552 -17.95 8.25 17.14
CA GLU A 552 -17.49 9.05 18.26
C GLU A 552 -18.19 8.62 19.55
N LEU A 553 -17.52 8.76 20.70
CA LEU A 553 -18.14 8.51 21.99
C LEU A 553 -18.90 9.76 22.47
N ASP A 554 -20.20 9.72 22.27
CA ASP A 554 -21.15 10.77 22.63
C ASP A 554 -21.82 10.46 23.96
N PHE A 555 -21.18 10.79 25.08
CA PHE A 555 -21.68 10.43 26.43
C PHE A 555 -23.10 10.91 26.79
N ASP A 556 -23.65 11.88 26.05
CA ASP A 556 -25.04 12.33 26.24
C ASP A 556 -26.07 11.44 25.52
N ASN A 557 -25.62 10.63 24.55
CA ASN A 557 -26.42 9.76 23.70
C ASN A 557 -26.05 8.28 23.85
N ASP A 558 -24.79 7.94 24.02
CA ASP A 558 -24.24 6.58 23.99
C ASP A 558 -24.32 5.86 25.34
N GLU A 559 -24.16 4.54 25.28
CA GLU A 559 -24.09 3.70 26.47
C GLU A 559 -22.78 2.93 26.53
N ILE A 560 -22.25 2.78 27.74
CA ILE A 560 -21.05 1.98 27.98
C ILE A 560 -21.45 0.71 28.73
N GLY A 561 -21.03 -0.42 28.19
CA GLY A 561 -21.08 -1.72 28.86
C GLY A 561 -19.68 -2.25 29.15
N TYR A 562 -19.58 -3.21 30.06
CA TYR A 562 -18.31 -3.85 30.39
C TYR A 562 -18.51 -5.26 30.90
N TYR A 563 -17.46 -6.07 30.82
CA TYR A 563 -17.42 -7.39 31.44
C TYR A 563 -17.41 -7.27 32.97
N CYS A 564 -18.26 -8.06 33.62
CA CYS A 564 -18.36 -8.15 35.08
C CYS A 564 -18.63 -9.60 35.49
N SER A 565 -17.71 -10.21 36.25
CA SER A 565 -17.84 -11.62 36.66
C SER A 565 -18.89 -11.83 37.75
N ASN A 566 -18.97 -10.89 38.71
CA ASN A 566 -19.95 -10.93 39.80
C ASN A 566 -20.35 -9.52 40.26
N PRO A 567 -21.64 -9.28 40.56
CA PRO A 567 -22.05 -8.10 41.31
C PRO A 567 -21.35 -8.06 42.67
N THR A 568 -20.90 -6.88 43.07
CA THR A 568 -20.39 -6.60 44.41
C THR A 568 -21.50 -5.95 45.24
N ASP A 569 -22.04 -6.70 46.20
CA ASP A 569 -22.95 -6.14 47.19
C ASP A 569 -22.16 -5.31 48.21
N ILE A 570 -22.34 -4.00 48.18
CA ILE A 570 -21.85 -3.12 49.22
C ILE A 570 -22.93 -3.08 50.31
N ASP A 571 -22.72 -3.88 51.35
CA ASP A 571 -23.57 -3.93 52.54
C ASP A 571 -22.91 -3.23 53.74
N GLU A 572 -23.58 -3.26 54.89
CA GLU A 572 -23.06 -2.69 56.15
C GLU A 572 -21.71 -3.29 56.52
N THR A 573 -21.50 -4.58 56.24
CA THR A 573 -20.27 -5.32 56.54
C THR A 573 -19.11 -4.84 55.66
N THR A 574 -19.32 -4.70 54.35
CA THR A 574 -18.32 -4.24 53.39
C THR A 574 -17.85 -2.82 53.71
N ILE A 575 -18.78 -1.92 54.05
CA ILE A 575 -18.44 -0.55 54.47
C ILE A 575 -17.71 -0.53 55.82
N GLU A 576 -18.11 -1.36 56.79
CA GLU A 576 -17.39 -1.49 58.07
C GLU A 576 -15.93 -1.95 57.87
N ASP A 577 -15.68 -2.87 56.93
CA ASP A 577 -14.33 -3.34 56.62
C ASP A 577 -13.48 -2.27 55.91
N ILE A 578 -14.06 -1.50 54.97
CA ILE A 578 -13.42 -0.33 54.35
C ILE A 578 -13.07 0.71 55.42
N LEU A 579 -14.00 1.01 56.34
CA LEU A 579 -13.78 1.98 57.40
C LEU A 579 -12.70 1.53 58.39
N ARG A 580 -12.67 0.23 58.72
CA ARG A 580 -11.64 -0.36 59.57
C ARG A 580 -10.26 -0.27 58.91
N PHE A 581 -10.18 -0.52 57.60
CA PHE A 581 -8.95 -0.34 56.82
C PHE A 581 -8.47 1.12 56.84
N LEU A 582 -9.41 2.07 56.73
CA LEU A 582 -9.13 3.52 56.76
C LEU A 582 -8.96 4.11 58.18
N GLY A 583 -9.14 3.30 59.24
CA GLY A 583 -8.99 3.75 60.63
C GLY A 583 -10.11 4.68 61.13
N LEU A 584 -11.29 4.63 60.51
CA LEU A 584 -12.46 5.43 60.87
C LEU A 584 -13.38 4.63 61.81
N ASN A 585 -13.95 5.30 62.83
CA ASN A 585 -14.74 4.65 63.88
C ASN A 585 -16.26 4.80 63.72
N ASN A 586 -16.73 5.57 62.74
CA ASN A 586 -18.15 5.77 62.43
C ASN A 586 -18.29 5.86 60.90
N ILE A 587 -19.38 5.31 60.35
CA ILE A 587 -19.76 5.46 58.95
C ILE A 587 -20.15 6.93 58.72
N PRO A 588 -19.41 7.71 57.93
CA PRO A 588 -19.89 9.01 57.48
C PRO A 588 -21.17 8.82 56.68
N ASP A 589 -22.17 9.70 56.87
CA ASP A 589 -23.48 9.60 56.19
C ASP A 589 -23.35 9.44 54.66
N PHE A 590 -22.27 9.97 54.05
CA PHE A 590 -22.05 9.85 52.61
C PHE A 590 -21.77 8.40 52.15
N LEU A 591 -21.15 7.55 52.98
CA LEU A 591 -20.90 6.15 52.64
C LEU A 591 -22.17 5.30 52.71
N THR A 592 -23.21 5.73 53.43
CA THR A 592 -24.50 5.02 53.42
C THR A 592 -25.25 5.16 52.09
N TYR A 593 -24.88 6.13 51.25
CA TYR A 593 -25.35 6.18 49.85
C TYR A 593 -24.64 5.16 48.96
N LEU A 594 -23.61 4.48 49.46
CA LEU A 594 -22.94 3.40 48.75
C LEU A 594 -23.58 2.03 49.02
N TYR A 595 -24.72 1.94 49.71
CA TYR A 595 -25.43 0.67 49.84
C TYR A 595 -26.09 0.29 48.52
N GLY A 596 -25.88 -0.94 48.10
CA GLY A 596 -26.49 -1.48 46.88
C GLY A 596 -25.62 -2.56 46.23
N THR A 597 -26.14 -3.08 45.14
CA THR A 597 -25.43 -4.03 44.28
C THR A 597 -24.72 -3.25 43.17
N TYR A 598 -23.39 -3.33 43.13
CA TYR A 598 -22.57 -2.66 42.13
C TYR A 598 -22.02 -3.65 41.13
N TYR A 599 -22.23 -3.36 39.86
CA TYR A 599 -21.52 -4.04 38.79
C TYR A 599 -20.28 -3.21 38.50
N MET A 600 -19.11 -3.74 38.83
CA MET A 600 -17.83 -3.08 38.57
C MET A 600 -17.13 -3.79 37.40
N PRO A 601 -16.42 -3.07 36.52
CA PRO A 601 -15.60 -3.69 35.49
C PRO A 601 -14.64 -4.70 36.12
N THR A 602 -14.73 -5.95 35.67
CA THR A 602 -13.81 -7.01 36.07
C THR A 602 -12.75 -7.12 34.98
N PRO A 603 -11.46 -7.04 35.31
CA PRO A 603 -10.42 -7.29 34.32
C PRO A 603 -10.33 -8.79 34.00
N ILE A 604 -10.05 -9.09 32.74
CA ILE A 604 -9.55 -10.39 32.27
C ILE A 604 -8.26 -10.68 33.03
N GLN A 605 -8.21 -11.82 33.70
CA GLN A 605 -7.07 -12.17 34.55
C GLN A 605 -5.80 -12.37 33.72
N ARG A 606 -5.91 -13.12 32.62
CA ARG A 606 -4.76 -13.48 31.80
C ARG A 606 -5.16 -13.56 30.34
N ILE A 607 -4.37 -12.91 29.48
CA ILE A 607 -4.42 -13.13 28.03
C ILE A 607 -3.26 -14.03 27.67
N THR A 608 -3.56 -15.20 27.11
CA THR A 608 -2.60 -16.17 26.57
C THR A 608 -2.74 -16.26 25.05
N LYS A 609 -1.82 -16.95 24.38
CA LYS A 609 -1.98 -17.29 22.96
C LYS A 609 -3.26 -18.10 22.71
N GLY A 610 -3.80 -17.94 21.50
CA GLY A 610 -5.06 -18.56 21.08
C GLY A 610 -6.31 -17.91 21.69
N GLU A 611 -7.34 -18.72 21.89
CA GLU A 611 -8.67 -18.25 22.30
C GLU A 611 -8.79 -18.12 23.83
N ASN A 612 -9.15 -16.93 24.31
CA ASN A 612 -9.30 -16.60 25.72
C ASN A 612 -10.79 -16.59 26.12
N LEU A 613 -11.10 -17.28 27.23
CA LEU A 613 -12.44 -17.50 27.78
C LEU A 613 -12.49 -17.20 29.29
N ASP A 614 -13.67 -16.91 29.83
CA ASP A 614 -13.95 -16.91 31.27
C ASP A 614 -14.22 -18.36 31.72
N ASP A 615 -13.19 -19.01 32.26
CA ASP A 615 -13.13 -20.45 32.50
C ASP A 615 -13.36 -21.30 31.23
N THR A 616 -14.63 -21.54 30.88
CA THR A 616 -15.04 -22.31 29.70
C THR A 616 -16.11 -21.60 28.87
N GLU A 617 -16.53 -20.40 29.27
CA GLU A 617 -17.59 -19.64 28.65
C GLU A 617 -17.03 -18.31 28.09
N PRO A 618 -17.69 -17.71 27.09
CA PRO A 618 -17.34 -16.36 26.63
C PRO A 618 -17.50 -15.32 27.73
N TYR A 619 -16.67 -14.27 27.71
CA TYR A 619 -16.80 -13.11 28.58
C TYR A 619 -18.13 -12.38 28.31
N ALA A 620 -19.00 -12.29 29.32
CA ALA A 620 -20.30 -11.63 29.19
C ALA A 620 -20.19 -10.12 29.47
N ILE A 621 -20.25 -9.32 28.41
CA ILE A 621 -20.28 -7.86 28.49
C ILE A 621 -21.72 -7.41 28.69
N LYS A 622 -21.95 -6.48 29.61
CA LYS A 622 -23.30 -6.05 29.97
C LYS A 622 -23.40 -4.54 30.05
N PHE A 623 -24.51 -4.01 29.57
CA PHE A 623 -24.87 -2.59 29.72
C PHE A 623 -25.52 -2.39 31.08
N TYR A 624 -24.72 -2.08 32.09
CA TYR A 624 -25.24 -1.60 33.36
C TYR A 624 -25.09 -0.09 33.36
N GLY A 625 -26.20 0.65 33.43
CA GLY A 625 -26.12 1.98 34.00
C GLY A 625 -25.48 1.84 35.39
N LEU A 626 -24.63 2.78 35.82
CA LEU A 626 -24.26 2.93 37.23
C LEU A 626 -25.50 3.38 38.03
N SER A 627 -26.56 2.58 37.97
CA SER A 627 -27.80 2.75 38.67
C SER A 627 -27.57 2.19 40.05
N LEU A 628 -27.41 3.08 41.02
CA LEU A 628 -27.69 2.77 42.41
C LEU A 628 -29.13 2.28 42.45
N ASP A 629 -29.36 0.97 42.47
CA ASP A 629 -30.69 0.43 42.73
C ASP A 629 -30.96 0.61 44.23
N PRO A 630 -31.74 1.63 44.64
CA PRO A 630 -32.00 1.86 46.05
C PRO A 630 -33.21 1.01 46.39
N GLU A 631 -33.00 -0.27 46.74
CA GLU A 631 -34.04 -1.04 47.42
C GLU A 631 -34.40 -0.43 48.79
#